data_AF-A0AAW5JK20-F1
#
_entry.id   AF-A0AAW5JK20-F1
#
_cell.length_a   1.000
_cell.length_b   1.000
_cell.length_c   1.000
_cell.angle_alpha   90.00
_cell.angle_beta   90.00
_cell.angle_gamma   90.00
#
_symmetry.space_group_name_H-M   'P 1'
#
loop_
_entity.id
_entity.type
_entity.pdbx_description
1 polymer ?
#
loop_
_entity_poly.entity_id
_entity_poly.type
_entity_poly.pdbx_seq_one_letter_code
_entity_poly.pdbx_strand_id
1 'polypeptide(L)'
;MKKQLFSLILAFSLCLCLLPASASAVTSSNLLVNPSFEDGLNGWVCPDGKWGTVEYESGYEPQDGSSFAWPTGASQENTCLYQDVSLSGYKAGDSVIFSILVCNYDQPPHDMGRVELQFLDSSGKVLKSYTQDQRNPDWNQQTIIASIPAGTAAARVILWAIWYVGGDVDAYYDAASLVATTDQYRMVYITEKDGRQTAKAGDALTLTADNGVSRDPGDYIWSSSYNDAATVDAGGVATFLTDAADGVAFYAKDRQTGVVGVYWVNSDYENAAPASGSDWASADLQAADQLGLIPECLEGADLTQPITRAEFAAVAVKTYEALSGTAAIPVVNNPFTDCSDPEVLKAYNIGAVNGTSASTFTPDALLNREQAAAMLTRVFKRVTLAGWTLAADRQFSLDYAQPAPFSDDAQISAWARDSVYFMAANGIIQGSGGQFMPKAATEAQEAQGYAQATREQALLIAVRMVQKLG
;
A
#
# COMPACT_ATOMS: atom_id res chain seq x y z
N MET A 1 -60.18 -47.81 -18.29
CA MET A 1 -59.93 -46.49 -18.92
C MET A 1 -58.41 -46.28 -19.01
N LYS A 2 -57.93 -46.11 -20.25
CA LYS A 2 -56.57 -45.76 -20.75
C LYS A 2 -55.86 -44.70 -19.88
N LYS A 3 -54.53 -44.62 -19.64
CA LYS A 3 -53.25 -45.02 -20.30
C LYS A 3 -52.16 -45.10 -19.19
N GLN A 4 -51.35 -46.16 -19.08
CA GLN A 4 -50.00 -46.35 -19.65
C GLN A 4 -48.96 -45.24 -19.36
N LEU A 5 -48.03 -45.57 -18.46
CA LEU A 5 -46.74 -44.92 -18.21
C LEU A 5 -45.71 -45.51 -19.18
N PHE A 6 -45.11 -44.70 -20.05
CA PHE A 6 -43.91 -45.04 -20.83
C PHE A 6 -43.05 -43.79 -21.01
N SER A 7 -41.75 -43.97 -20.78
CA SER A 7 -40.68 -42.98 -20.91
C SER A 7 -40.66 -42.27 -22.26
N LEU A 8 -40.27 -40.98 -22.27
CA LEU A 8 -39.76 -40.34 -23.48
C LEU A 8 -38.57 -39.44 -23.15
N ILE A 9 -37.46 -39.79 -23.78
CA ILE A 9 -36.18 -39.09 -23.87
C ILE A 9 -36.41 -37.70 -24.48
N LEU A 10 -35.96 -36.63 -23.83
CA LEU A 10 -35.91 -35.30 -24.41
C LEU A 10 -34.46 -34.97 -24.77
N ALA A 11 -34.19 -34.92 -26.07
CA ALA A 11 -32.94 -34.46 -26.64
C ALA A 11 -32.79 -32.94 -26.43
N PHE A 12 -31.67 -32.51 -25.87
CA PHE A 12 -31.28 -31.10 -25.82
C PHE A 12 -30.41 -30.79 -27.04
N SER A 13 -30.91 -29.94 -27.94
CA SER A 13 -30.13 -29.36 -29.04
C SER A 13 -29.05 -28.44 -28.47
N LEU A 14 -27.80 -28.80 -28.71
CA LEU A 14 -26.63 -27.97 -28.44
C LEU A 14 -26.59 -26.83 -29.48
N CYS A 15 -27.06 -25.65 -29.10
CA CYS A 15 -26.80 -24.43 -29.86
C CYS A 15 -25.34 -24.04 -29.61
N LEU A 16 -24.45 -24.51 -30.47
CA LEU A 16 -23.03 -24.15 -30.46
C LEU A 16 -22.93 -22.69 -30.91
N CYS A 17 -23.06 -21.74 -29.98
CA CYS A 17 -22.54 -20.40 -30.17
C CYS A 17 -21.02 -20.55 -30.27
N LEU A 18 -20.51 -20.53 -31.50
CA LEU A 18 -19.09 -20.28 -31.75
C LEU A 18 -18.79 -18.90 -31.16
N LEU A 19 -18.24 -18.87 -29.95
CA LEU A 19 -17.56 -17.70 -29.44
C LEU A 19 -16.55 -17.28 -30.51
N PRO A 20 -16.50 -15.99 -30.91
CA PRO A 20 -15.44 -15.55 -31.78
C PRO A 20 -14.12 -15.91 -31.11
N ALA A 21 -13.22 -16.58 -31.86
CA ALA A 21 -11.87 -16.81 -31.40
C ALA A 21 -11.32 -15.47 -30.92
N SER A 22 -11.04 -15.35 -29.62
CA SER A 22 -10.40 -14.19 -29.04
C SER A 22 -9.11 -13.96 -29.81
N ALA A 23 -9.01 -12.84 -30.53
CA ALA A 23 -7.77 -12.44 -31.16
C ALA A 23 -6.69 -12.43 -30.07
N SER A 24 -5.59 -13.13 -30.28
CA SER A 24 -4.48 -13.14 -29.34
C SER A 24 -4.02 -11.71 -29.09
N ALA A 25 -3.93 -11.33 -27.83
CA ALA A 25 -3.43 -10.02 -27.46
C ALA A 25 -2.03 -9.80 -28.01
N VAL A 26 -1.79 -8.58 -28.49
CA VAL A 26 -0.50 -8.14 -28.99
C VAL A 26 0.08 -7.14 -28.01
N THR A 27 1.25 -7.47 -27.48
CA THR A 27 2.09 -6.60 -26.65
C THR A 27 3.29 -6.12 -27.48
N SER A 28 3.65 -4.85 -27.35
CA SER A 28 4.81 -4.28 -28.02
C SER A 28 6.13 -4.81 -27.46
N SER A 29 7.22 -4.67 -28.22
CA SER A 29 8.55 -4.57 -27.60
C SER A 29 8.61 -3.33 -26.68
N ASN A 30 9.66 -3.23 -25.85
CA ASN A 30 9.89 -2.01 -25.09
C ASN A 30 9.93 -0.81 -26.05
N LEU A 31 9.12 0.20 -25.76
CA LEU A 31 8.94 1.39 -26.57
C LEU A 31 9.92 2.51 -26.18
N LEU A 32 10.59 2.38 -25.03
CA LEU A 32 11.66 3.28 -24.63
C LEU A 32 12.93 3.00 -25.45
N VAL A 33 13.60 4.06 -25.85
CA VAL A 33 14.96 4.05 -26.34
C VAL A 33 15.92 4.09 -25.15
N ASN A 34 16.94 3.23 -25.18
CA ASN A 34 17.96 3.12 -24.15
C ASN A 34 17.37 2.98 -22.72
N PRO A 35 16.53 1.95 -22.48
CA PRO A 35 15.82 1.77 -21.21
C PRO A 35 16.72 1.50 -19.98
N SER A 36 17.91 0.93 -20.21
CA SER A 36 18.86 0.55 -19.17
C SER A 36 20.09 1.47 -19.17
N PHE A 37 20.00 2.63 -19.83
CA PHE A 37 21.00 3.70 -19.73
C PHE A 37 22.45 3.35 -20.16
N GLU A 38 22.64 2.25 -20.88
CA GLU A 38 23.93 1.77 -21.38
C GLU A 38 24.57 2.68 -22.46
N ASP A 39 23.75 3.49 -23.15
CA ASP A 39 24.21 4.50 -24.14
C ASP A 39 24.01 5.92 -23.60
N GLY A 40 24.34 6.12 -22.32
CA GLY A 40 24.16 7.40 -21.62
C GLY A 40 22.68 7.79 -21.53
N LEU A 41 22.37 9.05 -21.87
CA LEU A 41 20.99 9.56 -21.92
C LEU A 41 20.41 9.59 -23.35
N ASN A 42 20.96 8.81 -24.28
CA ASN A 42 20.44 8.78 -25.65
C ASN A 42 18.94 8.43 -25.67
N GLY A 43 18.14 9.20 -26.40
CA GLY A 43 16.67 9.07 -26.42
C GLY A 43 15.94 9.76 -25.26
N TRP A 44 16.64 10.19 -24.21
CA TRP A 44 16.06 10.91 -23.08
C TRP A 44 16.33 12.42 -23.18
N VAL A 45 15.33 13.22 -22.85
CA VAL A 45 15.42 14.67 -22.77
C VAL A 45 15.74 15.07 -21.33
N CYS A 46 16.87 15.75 -21.17
CA CYS A 46 17.33 16.34 -19.91
C CYS A 46 17.22 17.87 -20.02
N PRO A 47 16.13 18.49 -19.54
CA PRO A 47 15.83 19.90 -19.84
C PRO A 47 16.82 20.88 -19.21
N ASP A 48 17.36 20.54 -18.05
CA ASP A 48 18.26 21.38 -17.25
C ASP A 48 19.73 20.95 -17.33
N GLY A 49 20.02 19.83 -18.01
CA GLY A 49 21.36 19.29 -18.16
C GLY A 49 21.95 18.67 -16.89
N LYS A 50 21.13 18.34 -15.88
CA LYS A 50 21.59 17.88 -14.55
C LYS A 50 21.52 16.37 -14.33
N TRP A 51 21.43 15.60 -15.42
CA TRP A 51 21.40 14.15 -15.38
C TRP A 51 22.59 13.57 -16.14
N GLY A 52 23.03 12.39 -15.71
CA GLY A 52 23.96 11.55 -16.44
C GLY A 52 23.76 10.09 -16.10
N THR A 53 24.73 9.27 -16.48
CA THR A 53 24.77 7.85 -16.16
C THR A 53 26.09 7.50 -15.48
N VAL A 54 26.10 6.42 -14.71
CA VAL A 54 27.27 5.98 -13.96
C VAL A 54 27.26 4.47 -13.80
N GLU A 55 28.45 3.87 -13.74
CA GLU A 55 28.63 2.42 -13.53
C GLU A 55 28.58 2.03 -12.04
N TYR A 56 28.86 2.98 -11.15
CA TYR A 56 28.84 2.83 -9.70
C TYR A 56 28.79 4.21 -9.02
N GLU A 57 27.86 4.41 -8.09
CA GLU A 57 27.78 5.62 -7.27
C GLU A 57 27.28 5.24 -5.86
N SER A 58 27.91 5.78 -4.82
CA SER A 58 27.41 5.68 -3.43
C SER A 58 27.06 4.27 -2.91
N GLY A 59 27.66 3.21 -3.44
CA GLY A 59 27.37 1.82 -3.02
C GLY A 59 26.30 1.12 -3.85
N TYR A 60 25.74 1.77 -4.87
CA TYR A 60 24.73 1.21 -5.75
C TYR A 60 25.35 0.65 -7.04
N GLU A 61 24.93 -0.57 -7.38
CA GLU A 61 25.28 -1.24 -8.64
C GLU A 61 24.08 -1.23 -9.61
N PRO A 62 24.33 -1.13 -10.93
CA PRO A 62 23.32 -1.29 -11.98
C PRO A 62 22.55 -2.61 -11.84
N GLN A 63 21.26 -2.56 -12.14
CA GLN A 63 20.33 -3.68 -12.08
C GLN A 63 20.07 -4.33 -13.44
N ASP A 64 20.33 -3.60 -14.54
CA ASP A 64 20.31 -4.13 -15.89
C ASP A 64 21.46 -3.53 -16.72
N GLY A 65 22.45 -4.35 -17.05
CA GLY A 65 23.63 -3.90 -17.80
C GLY A 65 24.76 -3.41 -16.87
N SER A 66 25.35 -2.28 -17.21
CA SER A 66 26.56 -1.74 -16.59
C SER A 66 26.42 -0.27 -16.17
N SER A 67 25.27 0.36 -16.38
CA SER A 67 25.04 1.77 -16.01
C SER A 67 23.63 2.01 -15.49
N PHE A 68 23.47 3.03 -14.65
CA PHE A 68 22.16 3.56 -14.25
C PHE A 68 22.12 5.09 -14.38
N ALA A 69 20.92 5.69 -14.45
CA ALA A 69 20.73 7.13 -14.53
C ALA A 69 20.63 7.79 -13.15
N TRP A 70 21.24 8.98 -13.01
CA TRP A 70 21.17 9.76 -11.78
C TRP A 70 21.41 11.28 -11.99
N PRO A 71 21.02 12.13 -11.02
CA PRO A 71 21.29 13.57 -11.04
C PRO A 71 22.76 13.92 -10.78
N THR A 72 23.57 14.09 -11.83
CA THR A 72 25.02 14.34 -11.74
C THR A 72 25.43 15.77 -11.36
N GLY A 73 24.47 16.67 -11.14
CA GLY A 73 24.76 18.09 -10.89
C GLY A 73 23.58 18.92 -10.38
N ALA A 74 22.62 18.27 -9.74
CA ALA A 74 21.49 18.94 -9.10
C ALA A 74 21.76 19.04 -7.59
N SER A 75 22.02 20.26 -7.13
CA SER A 75 22.29 20.54 -5.72
C SER A 75 21.15 21.34 -5.12
N GLN A 76 20.46 20.73 -4.15
CA GLN A 76 19.35 21.34 -3.42
C GLN A 76 18.16 21.80 -4.29
N GLU A 77 17.90 21.08 -5.38
CA GLU A 77 16.87 21.44 -6.34
C GLU A 77 16.25 20.20 -7.00
N ASN A 78 15.02 20.35 -7.46
CA ASN A 78 14.33 19.28 -8.17
C ASN A 78 14.75 19.29 -9.64
N THR A 79 14.97 18.11 -10.20
CA THR A 79 15.32 17.91 -11.61
C THR A 79 14.54 16.74 -12.20
N CYS A 80 14.48 16.67 -13.53
CA CYS A 80 13.85 15.55 -14.21
C CYS A 80 14.53 15.18 -15.54
N LEU A 81 14.33 13.92 -15.90
CA LEU A 81 14.64 13.34 -17.19
C LEU A 81 13.34 12.78 -17.78
N TYR A 82 13.08 12.95 -19.08
CA TYR A 82 11.88 12.38 -19.69
C TYR A 82 12.08 11.84 -21.10
N GLN A 83 11.19 10.95 -21.53
CA GLN A 83 11.13 10.45 -22.90
C GLN A 83 9.68 10.44 -23.41
N ASP A 84 9.47 11.03 -24.58
CA ASP A 84 8.18 11.00 -25.29
C ASP A 84 8.17 9.85 -26.28
N VAL A 85 7.14 9.01 -26.18
CA VAL A 85 7.00 7.78 -26.95
C VAL A 85 5.68 7.81 -27.72
N SER A 86 5.76 7.57 -29.03
CA SER A 86 4.57 7.48 -29.88
C SER A 86 3.74 6.25 -29.51
N LEU A 87 2.43 6.45 -29.33
CA LEU A 87 1.46 5.36 -29.18
C LEU A 87 0.69 5.09 -30.49
N SER A 88 1.23 5.52 -31.63
CA SER A 88 0.67 5.26 -32.95
C SER A 88 0.56 3.75 -33.21
N GLY A 89 -0.65 3.22 -33.20
CA GLY A 89 -0.94 1.79 -33.32
C GLY A 89 -1.82 1.24 -32.21
N TYR A 90 -1.97 1.99 -31.11
CA TYR A 90 -2.85 1.64 -29.98
C TYR A 90 -4.04 2.59 -29.91
N LYS A 91 -5.15 2.12 -29.35
CA LYS A 91 -6.42 2.87 -29.26
C LYS A 91 -6.80 3.14 -27.81
N ALA A 92 -7.76 4.06 -27.64
CA ALA A 92 -8.34 4.32 -26.33
C ALA A 92 -8.87 3.03 -25.69
N GLY A 93 -8.51 2.80 -24.44
CA GLY A 93 -8.87 1.59 -23.68
C GLY A 93 -7.88 0.42 -23.78
N ASP A 94 -6.91 0.47 -24.69
CA ASP A 94 -5.71 -0.39 -24.63
C ASP A 94 -4.87 0.00 -23.40
N SER A 95 -3.99 -0.89 -22.95
CA SER A 95 -3.16 -0.65 -21.75
C SER A 95 -1.74 -0.24 -22.10
N VAL A 96 -1.18 0.66 -21.30
CA VAL A 96 0.25 0.97 -21.23
C VAL A 96 0.75 0.57 -19.86
N ILE A 97 1.92 -0.08 -19.83
CA ILE A 97 2.60 -0.52 -18.63
C ILE A 97 3.96 0.15 -18.64
N PHE A 98 4.21 0.97 -17.62
CA PHE A 98 5.52 1.54 -17.34
C PHE A 98 6.09 0.87 -16.09
N SER A 99 7.33 0.39 -16.16
CA SER A 99 8.06 -0.19 -15.03
C SER A 99 9.50 0.32 -15.00
N ILE A 100 10.07 0.50 -13.82
CA ILE A 100 11.47 0.91 -13.63
C ILE A 100 11.94 0.55 -12.22
N LEU A 101 13.23 0.26 -12.05
CA LEU A 101 13.85 0.16 -10.73
C LEU A 101 14.33 1.55 -10.29
N VAL A 102 14.10 1.86 -9.02
CA VAL A 102 14.55 3.13 -8.43
C VAL A 102 14.99 2.92 -6.98
N CYS A 103 16.06 3.59 -6.57
CA CYS A 103 16.45 3.75 -5.17
C CYS A 103 16.88 5.19 -4.90
N ASN A 104 17.15 5.49 -3.64
CA ASN A 104 17.64 6.78 -3.17
C ASN A 104 18.88 6.59 -2.32
N TYR A 105 19.72 7.62 -2.18
CA TYR A 105 20.84 7.52 -1.26
C TYR A 105 20.33 7.39 0.19
N ASP A 106 20.97 6.51 0.94
CA ASP A 106 20.68 6.25 2.35
C ASP A 106 21.13 7.43 3.23
N GLN A 107 20.30 8.47 3.26
CA GLN A 107 20.50 9.68 4.07
C GLN A 107 19.22 10.12 4.78
N PRO A 108 18.93 9.71 6.03
CA PRO A 108 17.64 10.03 6.64
C PRO A 108 17.51 11.53 6.94
N PRO A 109 16.44 12.23 6.48
CA PRO A 109 15.35 11.75 5.63
C PRO A 109 15.74 11.65 4.15
N HIS A 110 15.49 10.52 3.48
CA HIS A 110 15.98 10.32 2.12
C HIS A 110 15.34 11.31 1.13
N ASP A 111 16.09 11.64 0.08
CA ASP A 111 15.52 12.28 -1.10
C ASP A 111 14.48 11.36 -1.76
N MET A 112 13.76 11.91 -2.73
CA MET A 112 12.63 11.22 -3.32
C MET A 112 12.84 10.98 -4.82
N GLY A 113 12.80 9.71 -5.19
CA GLY A 113 12.57 9.30 -6.56
C GLY A 113 11.07 9.34 -6.85
N ARG A 114 10.67 10.06 -7.90
CA ARG A 114 9.29 9.99 -8.41
C ARG A 114 9.31 9.54 -9.86
N VAL A 115 8.43 8.60 -10.18
CA VAL A 115 8.13 8.23 -11.55
C VAL A 115 6.78 8.80 -11.97
N GLU A 116 6.68 9.26 -13.20
CA GLU A 116 5.44 9.78 -13.76
C GLU A 116 5.21 9.29 -15.19
N LEU A 117 3.98 8.87 -15.47
CA LEU A 117 3.49 8.53 -16.80
C LEU A 117 2.39 9.51 -17.19
N GLN A 118 2.63 10.29 -18.24
CA GLN A 118 1.64 11.20 -18.82
C GLN A 118 1.16 10.69 -20.18
N PHE A 119 -0.13 10.89 -20.47
CA PHE A 119 -0.70 10.71 -21.81
C PHE A 119 -0.90 12.08 -22.45
N LEU A 120 -0.38 12.25 -23.65
CA LEU A 120 -0.38 13.52 -24.37
C LEU A 120 -1.26 13.43 -25.61
N ASP A 121 -1.98 14.51 -25.93
CA ASP A 121 -2.63 14.66 -27.24
C ASP A 121 -1.62 15.07 -28.34
N SER A 122 -2.09 15.17 -29.58
CA SER A 122 -1.24 15.53 -30.73
C SER A 122 -0.62 16.93 -30.66
N SER A 123 -1.08 17.80 -29.74
CA SER A 123 -0.50 19.13 -29.49
C SER A 123 0.54 19.11 -28.37
N GLY A 124 0.75 17.97 -27.72
CA GLY A 124 1.60 17.83 -26.53
C GLY A 124 0.91 18.20 -25.22
N LYS A 125 -0.41 18.42 -25.22
CA LYS A 125 -1.17 18.71 -24.00
C LYS A 125 -1.39 17.41 -23.21
N VAL A 126 -1.15 17.48 -21.90
CA VAL A 126 -1.42 16.38 -20.98
C VAL A 126 -2.93 16.14 -20.86
N LEU A 127 -3.35 14.91 -21.20
CA LEU A 127 -4.71 14.41 -21.04
C LEU A 127 -4.91 13.73 -19.69
N LYS A 128 -3.91 12.99 -19.23
CA LYS A 128 -3.92 12.28 -17.95
C LYS A 128 -2.48 12.03 -17.47
N SER A 129 -2.28 11.99 -16.16
CA SER A 129 -0.99 11.75 -15.51
C SER A 129 -1.18 10.75 -14.36
N TYR A 130 -0.14 9.96 -14.11
CA TYR A 130 -0.03 8.98 -13.03
C TYR A 130 1.35 9.12 -12.40
N THR A 131 1.44 9.17 -11.08
CA THR A 131 2.70 9.38 -10.35
C THR A 131 2.86 8.34 -9.24
N GLN A 132 4.09 7.87 -9.02
CA GLN A 132 4.47 7.10 -7.83
C GLN A 132 5.74 7.71 -7.23
N ASP A 133 5.72 7.86 -5.90
CA ASP A 133 6.78 8.48 -5.11
C ASP A 133 7.40 7.40 -4.23
N GLN A 134 8.72 7.37 -4.15
CA GLN A 134 9.43 6.43 -3.30
C GLN A 134 10.73 7.03 -2.76
N ARG A 135 11.20 6.48 -1.64
CA ARG A 135 12.36 6.97 -0.88
C ARG A 135 13.23 5.82 -0.38
N ASN A 136 13.00 4.61 -0.89
CA ASN A 136 13.67 3.43 -0.39
C ASN A 136 15.17 3.52 -0.73
N PRO A 137 16.06 3.31 0.24
CA PRO A 137 17.47 3.21 -0.06
C PRO A 137 17.79 1.99 -0.90
N ASP A 138 16.97 0.94 -0.88
CA ASP A 138 17.13 -0.25 -1.72
C ASP A 138 16.42 -0.10 -3.07
N TRP A 139 16.98 -0.75 -4.11
CA TRP A 139 16.36 -0.84 -5.43
C TRP A 139 14.96 -1.41 -5.34
N ASN A 140 13.97 -0.60 -5.71
CA ASN A 140 12.57 -0.98 -5.66
C ASN A 140 11.91 -0.78 -7.02
N GLN A 141 11.15 -1.78 -7.45
CA GLN A 141 10.44 -1.69 -8.72
C GLN A 141 9.17 -0.85 -8.58
N GLN A 142 9.10 0.22 -9.36
CA GLN A 142 7.87 1.00 -9.55
C GLN A 142 7.17 0.52 -10.81
N THR A 143 5.84 0.44 -10.79
CA THR A 143 5.05 0.02 -11.95
C THR A 143 3.74 0.78 -12.01
N ILE A 144 3.52 1.47 -13.13
CA ILE A 144 2.27 2.16 -13.46
C ILE A 144 1.59 1.42 -14.60
N ILE A 145 0.36 0.95 -14.36
CA ILE A 145 -0.50 0.36 -15.39
C ILE A 145 -1.65 1.32 -15.64
N ALA A 146 -1.85 1.73 -16.89
CA ALA A 146 -2.86 2.71 -17.23
C ALA A 146 -3.52 2.43 -18.59
N SER A 147 -4.84 2.59 -18.65
CA SER A 147 -5.57 2.58 -19.92
C SER A 147 -5.35 3.87 -20.70
N ILE A 148 -5.10 3.76 -22.00
CA ILE A 148 -4.89 4.88 -22.91
C ILE A 148 -6.17 5.74 -22.98
N PRO A 149 -6.10 7.04 -22.62
CA PRO A 149 -7.22 7.96 -22.77
C PRO A 149 -7.59 8.23 -24.22
N ALA A 150 -8.84 8.58 -24.49
CA ALA A 150 -9.26 9.04 -25.82
C ALA A 150 -8.50 10.32 -26.24
N GLY A 151 -8.07 10.38 -27.50
CA GLY A 151 -7.31 11.51 -28.05
C GLY A 151 -5.81 11.47 -27.79
N THR A 152 -5.30 10.42 -27.14
CA THR A 152 -3.87 10.21 -26.92
C THR A 152 -3.12 10.01 -28.23
N ALA A 153 -2.00 10.71 -28.39
CA ALA A 153 -1.03 10.52 -29.46
C ALA A 153 0.28 9.91 -28.94
N ALA A 154 0.69 10.27 -27.73
CA ALA A 154 1.96 9.84 -27.13
C ALA A 154 1.83 9.59 -25.63
N ALA A 155 2.76 8.79 -25.09
CA ALA A 155 3.04 8.73 -23.66
C ALA A 155 4.35 9.47 -23.36
N ARG A 156 4.43 10.12 -22.21
CA ARG A 156 5.66 10.71 -21.66
C ARG A 156 5.98 10.02 -20.35
N VAL A 157 7.16 9.39 -20.29
CA VAL A 157 7.74 8.86 -19.05
C VAL A 157 8.65 9.93 -18.48
N ILE A 158 8.48 10.28 -17.21
CA ILE A 158 9.29 11.27 -16.50
C ILE A 158 9.86 10.62 -15.24
N LEU A 159 11.17 10.78 -15.06
CA LEU A 159 11.91 10.39 -13.87
C LEU A 159 12.29 11.69 -13.15
N TRP A 160 11.86 11.81 -11.91
CA TRP A 160 12.07 12.98 -11.08
C TRP A 160 13.06 12.66 -9.96
N ALA A 161 13.97 13.58 -9.71
CA ALA A 161 14.73 13.61 -8.47
C ALA A 161 14.26 14.84 -7.69
N ILE A 162 13.72 14.62 -6.49
CA ILE A 162 13.15 15.67 -5.66
C ILE A 162 13.95 15.77 -4.38
N TRP A 163 14.53 16.95 -4.17
CA TRP A 163 15.42 17.23 -3.07
C TRP A 163 14.66 17.44 -1.75
N TYR A 164 15.20 16.87 -0.68
CA TYR A 164 14.70 17.03 0.68
C TYR A 164 15.79 17.46 1.66
N VAL A 165 16.96 16.80 1.62
CA VAL A 165 18.06 17.07 2.56
C VAL A 165 19.41 16.89 1.88
N GLY A 166 20.49 17.33 2.52
CA GLY A 166 21.84 17.12 2.01
C GLY A 166 22.30 18.16 0.99
N GLY A 167 23.42 17.86 0.35
CA GLY A 167 24.07 18.74 -0.63
C GLY A 167 23.52 18.57 -2.04
N ASP A 168 23.25 17.33 -2.43
CA ASP A 168 22.80 16.91 -3.74
C ASP A 168 21.45 16.21 -3.66
N VAL A 169 20.78 16.02 -4.80
CA VAL A 169 19.55 15.23 -4.87
C VAL A 169 19.87 13.83 -5.40
N ASP A 170 19.63 12.83 -4.57
CA ASP A 170 20.08 11.47 -4.82
C ASP A 170 18.92 10.52 -5.11
N ALA A 171 18.65 10.30 -6.41
CA ALA A 171 17.70 9.31 -6.90
C ALA A 171 18.31 8.57 -8.10
N TYR A 172 18.34 7.24 -8.03
CA TYR A 172 19.01 6.39 -9.01
C TYR A 172 17.96 5.54 -9.74
N TYR A 173 18.08 5.40 -11.06
CA TYR A 173 17.08 4.76 -11.90
C TYR A 173 17.69 3.79 -12.89
N ASP A 174 17.10 2.60 -13.03
CA ASP A 174 17.57 1.59 -13.97
C ASP A 174 16.46 0.66 -14.47
N ALA A 175 16.75 -0.14 -15.50
CA ALA A 175 15.90 -1.19 -16.05
C ALA A 175 14.49 -0.72 -16.45
N ALA A 176 14.39 0.44 -17.11
CA ALA A 176 13.11 1.02 -17.50
C ALA A 176 12.39 0.19 -18.58
N SER A 177 11.07 0.18 -18.56
CA SER A 177 10.26 -0.44 -19.60
C SER A 177 8.97 0.32 -19.80
N LEU A 178 8.62 0.58 -21.05
CA LEU A 178 7.29 1.04 -21.43
C LEU A 178 6.78 0.12 -22.54
N VAL A 179 5.71 -0.62 -22.26
CA VAL A 179 5.05 -1.44 -23.28
C VAL A 179 3.60 -1.03 -23.42
N ALA A 180 3.06 -1.20 -24.63
CA ALA A 180 1.65 -1.03 -24.91
C ALA A 180 1.05 -2.37 -25.37
N THR A 181 -0.17 -2.65 -24.95
CA THR A 181 -0.83 -3.92 -25.22
C THR A 181 -2.31 -3.72 -25.52
N THR A 182 -2.79 -4.51 -26.48
CA THR A 182 -4.19 -4.52 -26.91
C THR A 182 -5.09 -5.34 -25.98
N ASP A 183 -4.50 -6.08 -25.04
CA ASP A 183 -5.24 -6.64 -23.91
C ASP A 183 -5.49 -5.56 -22.86
N GLN A 184 -6.64 -5.65 -22.19
CA GLN A 184 -6.85 -4.89 -20.96
C GLN A 184 -6.04 -5.55 -19.85
N TYR A 185 -4.75 -5.22 -19.76
CA TYR A 185 -3.85 -5.90 -18.84
C TYR A 185 -4.20 -5.68 -17.37
N ARG A 186 -3.93 -6.77 -16.63
CA ARG A 186 -4.25 -7.08 -15.24
C ARG A 186 -2.92 -7.33 -14.53
N MET A 187 -2.85 -7.02 -13.25
CA MET A 187 -1.68 -7.24 -12.37
C MET A 187 -1.16 -8.69 -12.50
N VAL A 188 0.17 -8.90 -12.39
CA VAL A 188 0.72 -10.25 -12.16
C VAL A 188 0.49 -10.58 -10.70
N TYR A 189 -0.36 -11.56 -10.44
CA TYR A 189 -0.59 -12.08 -9.10
C TYR A 189 0.35 -13.23 -8.84
N ILE A 190 1.13 -13.13 -7.77
CA ILE A 190 1.92 -14.26 -7.28
C ILE A 190 1.24 -14.81 -6.04
N THR A 191 1.12 -16.12 -5.97
CA THR A 191 0.56 -16.85 -4.83
C THR A 191 1.46 -18.01 -4.44
N GLU A 192 1.65 -18.25 -3.15
CA GLU A 192 2.22 -19.52 -2.67
C GLU A 192 1.17 -20.62 -2.73
N LYS A 193 1.56 -21.79 -3.23
CA LYS A 193 0.68 -22.92 -3.53
C LYS A 193 -0.10 -23.44 -2.32
N ASP A 194 0.53 -23.47 -1.16
CA ASP A 194 -0.03 -23.97 0.09
C ASP A 194 -0.54 -22.83 1.00
N GLY A 195 -0.50 -21.58 0.53
CA GLY A 195 -0.92 -20.39 1.26
C GLY A 195 0.02 -19.99 2.41
N ARG A 196 1.27 -20.46 2.42
CA ARG A 196 2.26 -20.09 3.44
C ARG A 196 2.71 -18.64 3.25
N GLN A 197 2.71 -17.90 4.36
CA GLN A 197 3.14 -16.50 4.42
C GLN A 197 4.48 -16.31 5.14
N THR A 198 5.00 -17.37 5.79
CA THR A 198 6.30 -17.36 6.46
C THR A 198 7.18 -18.51 5.98
N ALA A 199 8.49 -18.36 6.15
CA ALA A 199 9.48 -19.42 5.91
C ALA A 199 10.71 -19.27 6.81
N LYS A 200 11.42 -20.37 7.07
CA LYS A 200 12.73 -20.38 7.73
C LYS A 200 13.82 -20.98 6.85
N ALA A 201 15.07 -20.89 7.30
CA ALA A 201 16.19 -21.54 6.66
C ALA A 201 15.92 -23.03 6.41
N GLY A 202 16.10 -23.45 5.15
CA GLY A 202 15.87 -24.81 4.67
C GLY A 202 14.46 -25.07 4.13
N ASP A 203 13.52 -24.13 4.28
CA ASP A 203 12.18 -24.27 3.69
C ASP A 203 12.21 -24.04 2.17
N ALA A 204 11.28 -24.71 1.48
CA ALA A 204 10.98 -24.45 0.09
C ALA A 204 9.48 -24.13 -0.09
N LEU A 205 9.20 -23.07 -0.84
CA LEU A 205 7.87 -22.60 -1.22
C LEU A 205 7.68 -22.73 -2.73
N THR A 206 6.46 -23.08 -3.16
CA THR A 206 6.14 -23.11 -4.59
C THR A 206 5.29 -21.89 -4.92
N LEU A 207 5.87 -20.94 -5.63
CA LEU A 207 5.20 -19.73 -6.07
C LEU A 207 4.57 -19.97 -7.46
N THR A 208 3.37 -19.45 -7.64
CA THR A 208 2.67 -19.45 -8.94
C THR A 208 2.42 -18.02 -9.34
N ALA A 209 2.81 -17.64 -10.55
CA ALA A 209 2.48 -16.34 -11.14
C ALA A 209 1.30 -16.49 -12.11
N ASP A 210 0.39 -15.51 -12.08
CA ASP A 210 -0.76 -15.42 -12.97
C ASP A 210 -0.93 -13.99 -13.45
N ASN A 211 -0.72 -13.75 -14.74
CA ASN A 211 -0.97 -12.48 -15.41
C ASN A 211 -2.38 -12.40 -16.03
N GLY A 212 -3.23 -13.42 -15.81
CA GLY A 212 -4.56 -13.58 -16.39
C GLY A 212 -4.59 -14.25 -17.77
N VAL A 213 -3.43 -14.56 -18.35
CA VAL A 213 -3.24 -15.17 -19.69
C VAL A 213 -2.46 -16.49 -19.59
N SER A 214 -1.38 -16.50 -18.82
CA SER A 214 -0.52 -17.66 -18.58
C SER A 214 -0.24 -17.84 -17.10
N ARG A 215 -0.19 -19.10 -16.69
CA ARG A 215 0.28 -19.56 -15.37
C ARG A 215 1.52 -20.45 -15.47
N ASP A 216 2.12 -20.53 -16.67
CA ASP A 216 3.36 -21.30 -16.85
C ASP A 216 4.52 -20.51 -16.23
N PRO A 217 5.22 -21.05 -15.21
CA PRO A 217 6.34 -20.35 -14.58
C PRO A 217 7.47 -20.01 -15.56
N GLY A 218 7.60 -20.73 -16.68
CA GLY A 218 8.60 -20.45 -17.72
C GLY A 218 8.38 -19.13 -18.46
N ASP A 219 7.15 -18.60 -18.45
CA ASP A 219 6.81 -17.30 -19.04
C ASP A 219 7.28 -16.10 -18.20
N TYR A 220 7.82 -16.36 -17.01
CA TYR A 220 8.30 -15.36 -16.08
C TYR A 220 9.81 -15.47 -15.87
N ILE A 221 10.44 -14.34 -15.54
CA ILE A 221 11.78 -14.26 -14.97
C ILE A 221 11.59 -14.09 -13.47
N TRP A 222 12.10 -15.04 -12.71
CA TRP A 222 12.00 -15.06 -11.26
C TRP A 222 13.26 -14.48 -10.63
N SER A 223 13.08 -13.68 -9.58
CA SER A 223 14.17 -13.16 -8.75
C SER A 223 13.72 -12.96 -7.30
N SER A 224 14.68 -12.81 -6.41
CA SER A 224 14.48 -12.50 -4.99
C SER A 224 15.16 -11.19 -4.62
N SER A 225 14.65 -10.48 -3.62
CA SER A 225 15.25 -9.24 -3.11
C SER A 225 16.62 -9.48 -2.47
N TYR A 226 16.84 -10.67 -1.89
CA TYR A 226 18.08 -11.02 -1.19
C TYR A 226 18.52 -12.44 -1.57
N ASN A 227 19.32 -12.56 -2.63
CA ASN A 227 19.75 -13.88 -3.16
C ASN A 227 20.60 -14.70 -2.16
N ASP A 228 21.24 -14.04 -1.21
CA ASP A 228 21.98 -14.70 -0.12
C ASP A 228 21.05 -15.30 0.94
N ALA A 229 19.81 -14.80 1.02
CA ALA A 229 18.83 -15.18 2.03
C ALA A 229 17.81 -16.19 1.50
N ALA A 230 17.35 -16.02 0.26
CA ALA A 230 16.57 -17.02 -0.46
C ALA A 230 16.83 -16.92 -1.97
N THR A 231 16.62 -18.03 -2.67
CA THR A 231 16.74 -18.10 -4.14
C THR A 231 15.41 -18.56 -4.72
N VAL A 232 15.13 -18.24 -5.98
CA VAL A 232 13.97 -18.76 -6.70
C VAL A 232 14.38 -19.28 -8.07
N ASP A 233 13.94 -20.49 -8.41
CA ASP A 233 14.27 -21.11 -9.69
C ASP A 233 13.28 -20.76 -10.81
N ALA A 234 13.58 -21.20 -12.04
CA ALA A 234 12.75 -20.95 -13.21
C ALA A 234 11.36 -21.63 -13.15
N GLY A 235 11.15 -22.56 -12.22
CA GLY A 235 9.86 -23.18 -11.94
C GLY A 235 9.04 -22.44 -10.88
N GLY A 236 9.54 -21.32 -10.34
CA GLY A 236 8.91 -20.59 -9.23
C GLY A 236 9.12 -21.25 -7.87
N VAL A 237 10.11 -22.14 -7.72
CA VAL A 237 10.42 -22.75 -6.42
C VAL A 237 11.40 -21.86 -5.66
N ALA A 238 10.91 -21.23 -4.60
CA ALA A 238 11.69 -20.42 -3.68
C ALA A 238 12.32 -21.30 -2.59
N THR A 239 13.63 -21.18 -2.38
CA THR A 239 14.41 -21.92 -1.36
C THR A 239 15.09 -20.95 -0.41
N PHE A 240 14.79 -21.05 0.88
CA PHE A 240 15.33 -20.18 1.92
C PHE A 240 16.66 -20.73 2.44
N LEU A 241 17.71 -19.94 2.31
CA LEU A 241 19.08 -20.27 2.70
C LEU A 241 19.37 -19.84 4.14
N THR A 242 18.76 -18.74 4.58
CA THR A 242 18.88 -18.19 5.93
C THR A 242 17.50 -17.80 6.50
N ASP A 243 17.45 -17.47 7.78
CA ASP A 243 16.22 -17.02 8.46
C ASP A 243 15.88 -15.54 8.18
N ALA A 244 16.54 -14.89 7.19
CA ALA A 244 16.25 -13.54 6.66
C ALA A 244 15.42 -12.62 7.59
N ALA A 245 16.07 -11.91 8.52
CA ALA A 245 15.38 -11.23 9.65
C ALA A 245 14.18 -10.37 9.21
N ASP A 246 14.29 -9.69 8.07
CA ASP A 246 13.29 -8.76 7.54
C ASP A 246 12.43 -9.36 6.41
N GLY A 247 12.37 -10.69 6.29
CA GLY A 247 11.66 -11.38 5.20
C GLY A 247 12.37 -11.30 3.83
N VAL A 248 11.73 -11.85 2.80
CA VAL A 248 12.24 -11.86 1.42
C VAL A 248 11.10 -11.61 0.43
N ALA A 249 11.30 -10.67 -0.49
CA ALA A 249 10.41 -10.48 -1.63
C ALA A 249 10.81 -11.39 -2.80
N PHE A 250 9.81 -11.99 -3.45
CA PHE A 250 9.96 -12.70 -4.71
C PHE A 250 9.23 -11.97 -5.82
N TYR A 251 9.91 -11.90 -6.96
CA TYR A 251 9.44 -11.18 -8.14
C TYR A 251 9.20 -12.17 -9.26
N ALA A 252 8.09 -11.99 -9.99
CA ALA A 252 7.84 -12.67 -11.25
C ALA A 252 7.65 -11.62 -12.34
N LYS A 253 8.69 -11.40 -13.15
CA LYS A 253 8.67 -10.51 -14.30
C LYS A 253 8.16 -11.25 -15.52
N ASP A 254 6.98 -10.88 -15.97
CA ASP A 254 6.43 -11.39 -17.23
C ASP A 254 7.41 -11.08 -18.38
N ARG A 255 7.83 -12.12 -19.11
CA ARG A 255 8.87 -11.98 -20.16
C ARG A 255 8.41 -11.14 -21.35
N GLN A 256 7.10 -11.03 -21.57
CA GLN A 256 6.56 -10.34 -22.74
C GLN A 256 6.29 -8.87 -22.45
N THR A 257 5.76 -8.58 -21.27
CA THR A 257 5.30 -7.23 -20.88
C THR A 257 6.27 -6.53 -19.94
N GLY A 258 7.09 -7.27 -19.19
CA GLY A 258 7.94 -6.73 -18.14
C GLY A 258 7.19 -6.35 -16.86
N VAL A 259 5.88 -6.58 -16.76
CA VAL A 259 5.11 -6.40 -15.51
C VAL A 259 5.67 -7.36 -14.47
N VAL A 260 5.90 -6.84 -13.27
CA VAL A 260 6.36 -7.65 -12.14
C VAL A 260 5.25 -7.79 -11.12
N GLY A 261 4.95 -9.04 -10.80
CA GLY A 261 4.24 -9.37 -9.57
C GLY A 261 5.25 -9.44 -8.43
N VAL A 262 4.81 -9.11 -7.23
CA VAL A 262 5.62 -9.24 -6.01
C VAL A 262 4.88 -10.14 -5.04
N TYR A 263 5.59 -11.08 -4.43
CA TYR A 263 5.12 -11.87 -3.29
C TYR A 263 6.10 -11.73 -2.15
N TRP A 264 5.64 -11.21 -1.03
CA TRP A 264 6.45 -11.08 0.17
C TRP A 264 6.28 -12.31 1.05
N VAL A 265 7.40 -12.81 1.57
CA VAL A 265 7.42 -13.90 2.55
C VAL A 265 8.19 -13.43 3.77
N ASN A 266 7.51 -13.33 4.91
CA ASN A 266 8.15 -12.98 6.17
C ASN A 266 9.04 -14.14 6.62
N SER A 267 10.09 -13.87 7.41
CA SER A 267 10.77 -14.98 8.06
C SER A 267 9.96 -15.52 9.24
N ASP A 268 10.16 -16.79 9.58
CA ASP A 268 9.68 -17.33 10.87
C ASP A 268 10.28 -16.54 12.06
N TYR A 269 11.38 -15.80 11.86
CA TYR A 269 12.05 -14.95 12.84
C TYR A 269 11.39 -13.56 12.98
N GLU A 270 10.81 -13.05 11.90
CA GLU A 270 10.04 -11.80 11.83
C GLU A 270 8.63 -11.94 12.44
N ASN A 271 8.24 -13.15 12.84
CA ASN A 271 7.44 -13.27 14.06
C ASN A 271 8.33 -12.87 15.25
N ALA A 272 8.64 -11.57 15.34
CA ALA A 272 8.82 -10.92 16.62
C ALA A 272 7.74 -11.52 17.51
N ALA A 273 8.17 -12.15 18.62
CA ALA A 273 7.25 -12.80 19.54
C ALA A 273 6.01 -11.91 19.64
N PRO A 274 4.80 -12.43 19.30
CA PRO A 274 3.63 -11.60 19.07
C PRO A 274 3.59 -10.57 20.18
N ALA A 275 3.51 -9.29 19.81
CA ALA A 275 3.66 -8.18 20.74
C ALA A 275 2.97 -8.56 22.05
N SER A 276 3.77 -8.72 23.12
CA SER A 276 3.32 -9.52 24.26
C SER A 276 2.14 -8.79 24.91
N GLY A 277 0.97 -9.37 24.76
CA GLY A 277 -0.27 -8.92 25.36
C GLY A 277 -0.82 -9.98 26.30
N SER A 278 -1.96 -9.68 26.89
CA SER A 278 -2.65 -10.60 27.76
C SER A 278 -3.18 -11.83 26.99
N ASP A 279 -3.28 -12.99 27.65
CA ASP A 279 -3.83 -14.23 27.04
C ASP A 279 -5.21 -14.05 26.41
N TRP A 280 -6.04 -13.16 26.96
CA TRP A 280 -7.37 -12.89 26.45
C TRP A 280 -7.37 -12.20 25.07
N ALA A 281 -6.29 -11.49 24.73
CA ALA A 281 -6.16 -10.71 23.50
C ALA A 281 -5.47 -11.49 22.37
N SER A 282 -4.88 -12.66 22.63
CA SER A 282 -3.99 -13.35 21.69
C SER A 282 -4.60 -13.61 20.31
N ALA A 283 -5.88 -13.97 20.24
CA ALA A 283 -6.55 -14.21 18.95
C ALA A 283 -6.76 -12.91 18.16
N ASP A 284 -7.11 -11.81 18.83
CA ASP A 284 -7.30 -10.51 18.20
C ASP A 284 -5.94 -9.89 17.80
N LEU A 285 -4.88 -10.11 18.57
CA LEU A 285 -3.52 -9.68 18.24
C LEU A 285 -2.96 -10.45 17.03
N GLN A 286 -3.21 -11.75 16.94
CA GLN A 286 -2.88 -12.52 15.74
C GLN A 286 -3.66 -12.03 14.52
N ALA A 287 -4.94 -11.68 14.68
CA ALA A 287 -5.71 -11.09 13.58
C ALA A 287 -5.20 -9.70 13.19
N ALA A 288 -4.73 -8.89 14.15
CA ALA A 288 -4.15 -7.59 13.88
C ALA A 288 -2.88 -7.73 13.04
N ASP A 289 -2.03 -8.69 13.36
CA ASP A 289 -0.82 -9.03 12.60
C ASP A 289 -1.16 -9.46 11.16
N GLN A 290 -2.06 -10.44 10.99
CA GLN A 290 -2.50 -10.93 9.68
C GLN A 290 -3.15 -9.86 8.79
N LEU A 291 -3.76 -8.84 9.40
CA LEU A 291 -4.41 -7.73 8.70
C LEU A 291 -3.44 -6.53 8.49
N GLY A 292 -2.18 -6.62 8.92
CA GLY A 292 -1.20 -5.54 8.82
C GLY A 292 -1.56 -4.32 9.68
N LEU A 293 -2.28 -4.53 10.79
CA LEU A 293 -2.81 -3.48 11.66
C LEU A 293 -1.88 -3.06 12.80
N ILE A 294 -0.78 -3.78 13.02
CA ILE A 294 0.24 -3.43 14.00
C ILE A 294 1.15 -2.36 13.36
N PRO A 295 1.15 -1.11 13.85
CA PRO A 295 2.11 -0.12 13.39
C PRO A 295 3.50 -0.39 13.98
N GLU A 296 4.54 0.03 13.28
CA GLU A 296 5.95 -0.13 13.65
C GLU A 296 6.23 0.32 15.10
N CYS A 297 5.62 1.43 15.55
CA CYS A 297 5.79 1.93 16.91
C CYS A 297 5.25 1.01 18.03
N LEU A 298 4.50 -0.03 17.67
CA LEU A 298 3.97 -1.04 18.59
C LEU A 298 4.61 -2.42 18.41
N GLU A 299 5.49 -2.59 17.42
CA GLU A 299 6.24 -3.83 17.23
C GLU A 299 7.22 -4.04 18.40
N GLY A 300 7.18 -5.21 19.03
CA GLY A 300 7.98 -5.51 20.22
C GLY A 300 7.62 -4.71 21.49
N ALA A 301 6.56 -3.89 21.46
CA ALA A 301 6.12 -3.12 22.63
C ALA A 301 5.32 -3.97 23.63
N ASP A 302 5.34 -3.59 24.91
CA ASP A 302 4.41 -4.13 25.91
C ASP A 302 3.00 -3.61 25.60
N LEU A 303 2.12 -4.49 25.11
CA LEU A 303 0.78 -4.11 24.67
C LEU A 303 -0.22 -3.95 25.82
N THR A 304 0.14 -4.38 27.03
CA THR A 304 -0.71 -4.23 28.22
C THR A 304 -0.71 -2.79 28.73
N GLN A 305 0.25 -1.97 28.31
CA GLN A 305 0.37 -0.58 28.71
C GLN A 305 -0.70 0.32 28.06
N PRO A 306 -1.03 1.46 28.70
CA PRO A 306 -1.84 2.51 28.10
C PRO A 306 -1.28 2.99 26.76
N ILE A 307 -2.17 3.26 25.80
CA ILE A 307 -1.77 3.78 24.49
C ILE A 307 -1.71 5.30 24.48
N THR A 308 -0.68 5.86 23.83
CA THR A 308 -0.57 7.31 23.61
C THR A 308 -1.43 7.77 22.43
N ARG A 309 -1.63 9.09 22.31
CA ARG A 309 -2.30 9.70 21.15
C ARG A 309 -1.56 9.46 19.85
N ALA A 310 -0.22 9.48 19.86
CA ALA A 310 0.59 9.21 18.68
C ALA A 310 0.49 7.74 18.24
N GLU A 311 0.64 6.81 19.18
CA GLU A 311 0.51 5.37 18.91
C GLU A 311 -0.87 5.04 18.33
N PHE A 312 -1.94 5.61 18.89
CA PHE A 312 -3.29 5.38 18.35
C PHE A 312 -3.55 6.09 17.02
N ALA A 313 -2.84 7.18 16.71
CA ALA A 313 -2.87 7.79 15.38
C ALA A 313 -2.28 6.84 14.34
N ALA A 314 -1.18 6.16 14.64
CA ALA A 314 -0.60 5.13 13.78
C ALA A 314 -1.56 3.94 13.57
N VAL A 315 -2.22 3.46 14.63
CA VAL A 315 -3.28 2.43 14.52
C VAL A 315 -4.43 2.91 13.60
N ALA A 316 -4.84 4.17 13.71
CA ALA A 316 -5.89 4.74 12.85
C ALA A 316 -5.45 4.84 11.37
N VAL A 317 -4.16 5.10 11.10
CA VAL A 317 -3.59 5.05 9.74
C VAL A 317 -3.65 3.64 9.20
N LYS A 318 -3.14 2.64 9.91
CA LYS A 318 -3.21 1.24 9.47
C LYS A 318 -4.64 0.78 9.21
N THR A 319 -5.58 1.19 10.06
CA THR A 319 -7.01 0.91 9.87
C THR A 319 -7.56 1.57 8.60
N TYR A 320 -7.18 2.82 8.33
CA TYR A 320 -7.56 3.50 7.09
C TYR A 320 -7.01 2.80 5.85
N GLU A 321 -5.73 2.42 5.87
CA GLU A 321 -5.06 1.76 4.75
C GLU A 321 -5.71 0.40 4.46
N ALA A 322 -5.99 -0.38 5.50
CA ALA A 322 -6.70 -1.65 5.40
C ALA A 322 -8.12 -1.51 4.84
N LEU A 323 -8.90 -0.52 5.31
CA LEU A 323 -10.28 -0.31 4.86
C LEU A 323 -10.38 0.29 3.45
N SER A 324 -9.43 1.14 3.06
CA SER A 324 -9.47 1.86 1.79
C SER A 324 -8.67 1.20 0.67
N GLY A 325 -7.76 0.28 1.01
CA GLY A 325 -6.76 -0.27 0.09
C GLY A 325 -5.78 0.80 -0.44
N THR A 326 -5.68 1.96 0.22
CA THR A 326 -4.86 3.10 -0.22
C THR A 326 -3.94 3.55 0.90
N ALA A 327 -2.64 3.70 0.60
CA ALA A 327 -1.65 4.22 1.54
C ALA A 327 -1.96 5.67 1.95
N ALA A 328 -1.82 5.98 3.24
CA ALA A 328 -1.94 7.35 3.72
C ALA A 328 -0.63 8.11 3.49
N ILE A 329 -0.74 9.35 3.00
CA ILE A 329 0.40 10.26 2.85
C ILE A 329 0.38 11.33 3.94
N PRO A 330 1.54 11.76 4.46
CA PRO A 330 1.60 12.82 5.46
C PRO A 330 1.18 14.16 4.86
N VAL A 331 0.70 15.07 5.71
CA VAL A 331 0.44 16.45 5.31
C VAL A 331 1.76 17.15 4.94
N VAL A 332 1.76 17.92 3.85
CA VAL A 332 2.96 18.64 3.36
C VAL A 332 3.43 19.71 4.35
N ASN A 333 2.48 20.48 4.91
CA ASN A 333 2.76 21.51 5.88
C ASN A 333 2.38 21.00 7.26
N ASN A 334 3.37 20.67 8.10
CA ASN A 334 3.14 20.24 9.46
C ASN A 334 2.49 21.39 10.27
N PRO A 335 1.25 21.21 10.79
CA PRO A 335 0.61 22.22 11.61
C PRO A 335 1.14 22.23 13.06
N PHE A 336 1.81 21.18 13.50
CA PHE A 336 2.20 20.95 14.89
C PHE A 336 3.65 21.35 15.16
N THR A 337 3.88 21.97 16.32
CA THR A 337 5.22 22.34 16.78
C THR A 337 5.82 21.32 17.74
N ASP A 338 5.00 20.42 18.31
CA ASP A 338 5.36 19.44 19.32
C ASP A 338 5.40 17.99 18.79
N CYS A 339 5.16 17.80 17.49
CA CYS A 339 5.14 16.48 16.87
C CYS A 339 5.53 16.57 15.40
N SER A 340 6.47 15.73 14.98
CA SER A 340 6.90 15.56 13.58
C SER A 340 6.79 14.10 13.11
N ASP A 341 6.07 13.26 13.87
CA ASP A 341 5.87 11.84 13.58
C ASP A 341 5.08 11.68 12.27
N PRO A 342 5.63 10.98 11.25
CA PRO A 342 4.95 10.76 9.97
C PRO A 342 3.57 10.14 10.10
N GLU A 343 3.33 9.22 11.04
CA GLU A 343 2.04 8.55 11.24
C GLU A 343 1.00 9.52 11.80
N VAL A 344 1.41 10.44 12.68
CA VAL A 344 0.54 11.53 13.15
C VAL A 344 0.18 12.47 12.00
N LEU A 345 1.14 12.79 11.13
CA LEU A 345 0.91 13.66 9.97
C LEU A 345 0.01 12.99 8.91
N LYS A 346 0.15 11.68 8.71
CA LYS A 346 -0.77 10.88 7.88
C LYS A 346 -2.17 10.88 8.46
N ALA A 347 -2.32 10.57 9.75
CA ALA A 347 -3.59 10.57 10.46
C ALA A 347 -4.28 11.94 10.39
N TYR A 348 -3.52 13.03 10.47
CA TYR A 348 -4.03 14.39 10.34
C TYR A 348 -4.53 14.66 8.92
N ASN A 349 -3.76 14.25 7.91
CA ASN A 349 -4.09 14.47 6.50
C ASN A 349 -5.37 13.73 6.08
N ILE A 350 -5.58 12.50 6.57
CA ILE A 350 -6.83 11.76 6.33
C ILE A 350 -8.00 12.26 7.20
N GLY A 351 -7.74 13.18 8.13
CA GLY A 351 -8.75 13.76 9.02
C GLY A 351 -9.14 12.86 10.20
N ALA A 352 -8.40 11.78 10.47
CA ALA A 352 -8.64 10.91 11.62
C ALA A 352 -8.37 11.65 12.94
N VAL A 353 -7.31 12.47 12.97
CA VAL A 353 -6.95 13.29 14.14
C VAL A 353 -7.09 14.79 13.90
N ASN A 354 -7.13 15.51 15.02
CA ASN A 354 -6.86 16.93 15.12
C ASN A 354 -5.92 17.19 16.31
N GLY A 355 -5.29 18.37 16.30
CA GLY A 355 -4.51 18.85 17.42
C GLY A 355 -5.37 19.11 18.66
N THR A 356 -4.72 19.12 19.83
CA THR A 356 -5.28 19.66 21.07
C THR A 356 -5.32 21.18 21.07
N SER A 357 -4.52 21.81 20.19
CA SER A 357 -4.69 23.19 19.76
C SER A 357 -4.47 23.31 18.25
N ALA A 358 -4.46 24.53 17.71
CA ALA A 358 -4.14 24.77 16.31
C ALA A 358 -2.70 24.37 15.94
N SER A 359 -1.78 24.36 16.92
CA SER A 359 -0.36 24.10 16.68
C SER A 359 0.24 23.02 17.57
N THR A 360 -0.57 22.29 18.35
CA THR A 360 -0.08 21.23 19.24
C THR A 360 -0.91 19.96 19.11
N PHE A 361 -0.25 18.81 19.06
CA PHE A 361 -0.88 17.50 18.99
C PHE A 361 -0.94 16.76 20.33
N THR A 362 0.02 17.04 21.22
CA THR A 362 0.29 16.34 22.49
C THR A 362 0.45 14.82 22.28
N PRO A 363 1.53 14.38 21.60
CA PRO A 363 1.71 12.98 21.17
C PRO A 363 1.75 11.98 22.33
N ASP A 364 2.44 12.34 23.42
CA ASP A 364 2.68 11.45 24.56
C ASP A 364 1.52 11.39 25.55
N ALA A 365 0.48 12.19 25.36
CA ALA A 365 -0.68 12.15 26.23
C ALA A 365 -1.45 10.84 26.03
N LEU A 366 -1.83 10.20 27.13
CA LEU A 366 -2.58 8.95 27.10
C LEU A 366 -3.96 9.18 26.47
N LEU A 367 -4.36 8.25 25.60
CA LEU A 367 -5.64 8.30 24.93
C LEU A 367 -6.75 7.78 25.84
N ASN A 368 -7.93 8.38 25.75
CA ASN A 368 -9.14 7.83 26.37
C ASN A 368 -10.09 7.17 25.34
N ARG A 369 -11.09 6.44 25.83
CA ARG A 369 -11.97 5.60 24.99
C ARG A 369 -12.89 6.42 24.08
N GLU A 370 -13.34 7.60 24.51
CA GLU A 370 -14.16 8.46 23.65
C GLU A 370 -13.35 9.11 22.51
N GLN A 371 -12.06 9.39 22.75
CA GLN A 371 -11.14 9.86 21.71
C GLN A 371 -10.87 8.75 20.69
N ALA A 372 -10.62 7.52 21.15
CA ALA A 372 -10.47 6.35 20.28
C ALA A 372 -11.69 6.17 19.37
N ALA A 373 -12.90 6.22 19.96
CA ALA A 373 -14.15 6.12 19.22
C ALA A 373 -14.27 7.21 18.14
N ALA A 374 -13.98 8.46 18.48
CA ALA A 374 -14.07 9.57 17.53
C ALA A 374 -13.05 9.47 16.39
N MET A 375 -11.80 9.13 16.70
CA MET A 375 -10.74 8.98 15.69
C MET A 375 -11.06 7.89 14.68
N LEU A 376 -11.45 6.71 15.14
CA LEU A 376 -11.81 5.61 14.23
C LEU A 376 -13.13 5.87 13.50
N THR A 377 -14.11 6.56 14.12
CA THR A 377 -15.32 6.96 13.39
C THR A 377 -15.00 7.90 12.23
N ARG A 378 -14.03 8.82 12.40
CA ARG A 378 -13.54 9.68 11.33
C ARG A 378 -12.86 8.89 10.23
N VAL A 379 -12.07 7.86 10.58
CA VAL A 379 -11.53 6.92 9.59
C VAL A 379 -12.65 6.28 8.77
N PHE A 380 -13.68 5.72 9.42
CA PHE A 380 -14.82 5.14 8.72
C PHE A 380 -15.50 6.14 7.77
N LYS A 381 -15.80 7.34 8.26
CA LYS A 381 -16.42 8.39 7.45
C LYS A 381 -15.54 8.79 6.27
N ARG A 382 -14.23 8.90 6.48
CA ARG A 382 -13.26 9.22 5.43
C ARG A 382 -13.25 8.18 4.32
N VAL A 383 -13.36 6.90 4.67
CA VAL A 383 -13.36 5.80 3.70
C VAL A 383 -14.70 5.69 2.97
N THR A 384 -15.82 5.82 3.69
CA THR A 384 -17.14 5.43 3.18
C THR A 384 -18.01 6.58 2.68
N LEU A 385 -17.77 7.81 3.14
CA LEU A 385 -18.62 8.95 2.81
C LEU A 385 -17.89 9.89 1.84
N ALA A 386 -18.27 9.81 0.57
CA ALA A 386 -17.71 10.64 -0.49
C ALA A 386 -17.83 12.14 -0.14
N GLY A 387 -16.70 12.86 -0.23
CA GLY A 387 -16.62 14.29 0.08
C GLY A 387 -16.49 14.63 1.57
N TRP A 388 -16.42 13.62 2.46
CA TRP A 388 -16.21 13.88 3.89
C TRP A 388 -14.85 14.53 4.15
N THR A 389 -14.86 15.55 5.01
CA THR A 389 -13.68 16.17 5.60
C THR A 389 -13.94 16.47 7.06
N LEU A 390 -12.89 16.55 7.87
CA LEU A 390 -13.02 16.89 9.28
C LEU A 390 -13.71 18.25 9.49
N ALA A 391 -13.45 19.25 8.64
CA ALA A 391 -14.08 20.56 8.72
C ALA A 391 -15.59 20.54 8.44
N ALA A 392 -16.04 19.60 7.61
CA ALA A 392 -17.44 19.42 7.24
C ALA A 392 -18.14 18.30 8.05
N ASP A 393 -17.49 17.72 9.07
CA ASP A 393 -17.95 16.49 9.73
C ASP A 393 -19.42 16.53 10.20
N ARG A 394 -19.89 17.69 10.69
CA ARG A 394 -21.28 17.89 11.15
C ARG A 394 -22.33 17.79 10.04
N GLN A 395 -21.93 17.83 8.78
CA GLN A 395 -22.83 17.70 7.62
C GLN A 395 -23.09 16.23 7.26
N PHE A 396 -22.30 15.30 7.81
CA PHE A 396 -22.36 13.89 7.50
C PHE A 396 -22.87 13.11 8.71
N SER A 397 -24.03 12.47 8.54
CA SER A 397 -24.63 11.59 9.55
C SER A 397 -24.15 10.15 9.40
N LEU A 398 -24.08 9.44 10.52
CA LEU A 398 -23.90 7.99 10.53
C LEU A 398 -25.26 7.31 10.61
N ASP A 399 -25.44 6.24 9.85
CA ASP A 399 -26.63 5.40 9.94
C ASP A 399 -26.37 4.24 10.91
N TYR A 400 -27.06 4.24 12.05
CA TYR A 400 -27.02 3.15 13.02
C TYR A 400 -28.24 3.18 13.94
N ALA A 401 -28.62 2.01 14.45
CA ALA A 401 -29.63 1.91 15.50
C ALA A 401 -28.97 2.16 16.87
N GLN A 402 -29.30 3.27 17.51
CA GLN A 402 -28.70 3.63 18.80
C GLN A 402 -29.06 2.60 19.89
N PRO A 403 -28.07 1.98 20.56
CA PRO A 403 -28.31 1.10 21.70
C PRO A 403 -28.91 1.84 22.91
N ALA A 404 -29.31 1.06 23.92
CA ALA A 404 -29.70 1.62 25.21
C ALA A 404 -28.55 2.46 25.82
N PRO A 405 -28.84 3.63 26.42
CA PRO A 405 -27.79 4.47 26.98
C PRO A 405 -26.96 3.78 28.06
N PHE A 406 -25.66 4.06 28.07
CA PHE A 406 -24.78 3.60 29.13
C PHE A 406 -25.11 4.30 30.46
N SER A 407 -24.85 3.63 31.58
CA SER A 407 -25.10 4.19 32.92
C SER A 407 -24.21 5.39 33.25
N ASP A 408 -23.08 5.55 32.56
CA ASP A 408 -22.17 6.68 32.61
C ASP A 408 -22.33 7.63 31.40
N ASP A 409 -23.46 7.60 30.68
CA ASP A 409 -23.73 8.44 29.50
C ASP A 409 -23.50 9.94 29.74
N ALA A 410 -23.79 10.41 30.96
CA ALA A 410 -23.58 11.81 31.35
C ALA A 410 -22.09 12.23 31.33
N GLN A 411 -21.16 11.27 31.37
CA GLN A 411 -19.73 11.52 31.27
C GLN A 411 -19.23 11.57 29.83
N ILE A 412 -20.00 11.04 28.86
CA ILE A 412 -19.63 11.05 27.45
C ILE A 412 -19.70 12.49 26.92
N SER A 413 -18.59 12.99 26.40
CA SER A 413 -18.56 14.34 25.84
C SER A 413 -19.49 14.46 24.63
N ALA A 414 -20.16 15.61 24.50
CA ALA A 414 -21.11 15.86 23.42
C ALA A 414 -20.53 15.64 22.02
N TRP A 415 -19.24 15.97 21.82
CA TRP A 415 -18.53 15.78 20.55
C TRP A 415 -18.21 14.31 20.23
N ALA A 416 -18.17 13.43 21.24
CA ALA A 416 -17.85 12.02 21.07
C ALA A 416 -19.09 11.12 21.03
N ARG A 417 -20.23 11.62 21.49
CA ARG A 417 -21.44 10.84 21.74
C ARG A 417 -21.89 10.02 20.53
N ASP A 418 -21.95 10.64 19.35
CA ASP A 418 -22.36 9.95 18.12
C ASP A 418 -21.37 8.83 17.75
N SER A 419 -20.07 9.10 17.84
CA SER A 419 -19.01 8.10 17.63
C SER A 419 -19.07 6.95 18.64
N VAL A 420 -19.32 7.24 19.91
CA VAL A 420 -19.44 6.23 20.97
C VAL A 420 -20.59 5.26 20.67
N TYR A 421 -21.77 5.78 20.35
CA TYR A 421 -22.91 4.92 20.07
C TYR A 421 -22.83 4.23 18.70
N PHE A 422 -22.22 4.87 17.70
CA PHE A 422 -21.90 4.21 16.43
C PHE A 422 -20.98 2.99 16.65
N MET A 423 -19.90 3.16 17.42
CA MET A 423 -18.97 2.08 17.74
C MET A 423 -19.63 0.96 18.57
N ALA A 424 -20.50 1.32 19.51
CA ALA A 424 -21.23 0.36 20.33
C ALA A 424 -22.27 -0.42 19.50
N ALA A 425 -23.02 0.25 18.62
CA ALA A 425 -24.03 -0.37 17.77
C ALA A 425 -23.42 -1.42 16.82
N ASN A 426 -22.21 -1.17 16.34
CA ASN A 426 -21.48 -2.09 15.48
C ASN A 426 -20.67 -3.15 16.26
N GLY A 427 -20.64 -3.06 17.60
CA GLY A 427 -19.90 -3.99 18.46
C GLY A 427 -18.38 -3.88 18.31
N ILE A 428 -17.88 -2.71 17.92
CA ILE A 428 -16.45 -2.40 17.75
C ILE A 428 -15.86 -2.06 19.13
N ILE A 429 -16.37 -1.00 19.76
CA ILE A 429 -16.06 -0.64 21.14
C ILE A 429 -17.27 -0.99 22.01
N GLN A 430 -17.11 -1.95 22.90
CA GLN A 430 -18.16 -2.36 23.82
C GLN A 430 -17.89 -1.79 25.20
N GLY A 431 -18.98 -1.43 25.90
CA GLY A 431 -18.94 -1.11 27.32
C GLY A 431 -18.84 -2.38 28.17
N SER A 432 -18.50 -2.21 29.45
CA SER A 432 -18.46 -3.29 30.44
C SER A 432 -19.31 -2.91 31.65
N GLY A 433 -20.03 -3.87 32.22
CA GLY A 433 -20.90 -3.62 33.40
C GLY A 433 -21.99 -2.56 33.17
N GLY A 434 -22.38 -2.29 31.91
CA GLY A 434 -23.31 -1.22 31.56
C GLY A 434 -22.70 0.19 31.54
N GLN A 435 -21.37 0.31 31.53
CA GLN A 435 -20.63 1.57 31.42
C GLN A 435 -19.77 1.59 30.15
N PHE A 436 -19.62 2.75 29.51
CA PHE A 436 -18.72 2.92 28.35
C PHE A 436 -17.28 3.23 28.77
N MET A 437 -17.11 3.91 29.90
CA MET A 437 -15.85 4.38 30.46
C MET A 437 -15.14 5.43 29.58
N PRO A 438 -15.77 6.59 29.27
CA PRO A 438 -15.30 7.49 28.21
C PRO A 438 -13.97 8.20 28.51
N LYS A 439 -13.68 8.50 29.79
CA LYS A 439 -12.53 9.32 30.21
C LYS A 439 -11.33 8.48 30.60
N ALA A 440 -10.16 9.11 30.68
CA ALA A 440 -8.98 8.49 31.29
C ALA A 440 -9.31 8.09 32.73
N ALA A 441 -8.88 6.90 33.12
CA ALA A 441 -9.09 6.40 34.46
C ALA A 441 -8.20 7.17 35.45
N THR A 442 -8.71 7.43 36.65
CA THR A 442 -7.89 7.80 37.80
C THR A 442 -7.38 6.53 38.48
N GLU A 443 -6.31 6.62 39.26
CA GLU A 443 -5.77 5.48 40.05
C GLU A 443 -6.86 4.79 40.89
N ALA A 444 -7.80 5.56 41.45
CA ALA A 444 -8.92 5.04 42.23
C ALA A 444 -9.97 4.28 41.38
N GLN A 445 -10.11 4.63 40.09
CA GLN A 445 -11.00 3.98 39.15
C GLN A 445 -10.36 2.74 38.53
N GLU A 446 -9.05 2.77 38.25
CA GLU A 446 -8.28 1.59 37.83
C GLU A 446 -8.36 0.48 38.87
N ALA A 447 -8.21 0.83 40.16
CA ALA A 447 -8.37 -0.10 41.29
C ALA A 447 -9.80 -0.68 41.42
N GLN A 448 -10.79 -0.11 40.74
CA GLN A 448 -12.18 -0.58 40.68
C GLN A 448 -12.52 -1.27 39.36
N GLY A 449 -11.52 -1.52 38.51
CA GLY A 449 -11.70 -2.19 37.21
C GLY A 449 -12.18 -1.27 36.08
N TYR A 450 -12.04 0.04 36.23
CA TYR A 450 -12.33 0.99 35.15
C TYR A 450 -11.24 0.92 34.08
N ALA A 451 -11.63 0.62 32.85
CA ALA A 451 -10.69 0.32 31.78
C ALA A 451 -10.05 1.59 31.20
N GLN A 452 -8.72 1.61 31.13
CA GLN A 452 -7.95 2.53 30.31
C GLN A 452 -7.79 1.96 28.90
N ALA A 453 -7.65 2.81 27.88
CA ALA A 453 -7.33 2.35 26.53
C ALA A 453 -5.88 1.86 26.50
N THR A 454 -5.69 0.55 26.40
CA THR A 454 -4.38 -0.09 26.24
C THR A 454 -4.05 -0.30 24.76
N ARG A 455 -2.78 -0.58 24.45
CA ARG A 455 -2.34 -0.88 23.08
C ARG A 455 -3.01 -2.14 22.53
N GLU A 456 -3.15 -3.19 23.32
CA GLU A 456 -3.86 -4.42 22.91
C GLU A 456 -5.35 -4.15 22.62
N GLN A 457 -6.00 -3.28 23.39
CA GLN A 457 -7.38 -2.86 23.11
C GLN A 457 -7.47 -2.03 21.83
N ALA A 458 -6.50 -1.17 21.56
CA ALA A 458 -6.45 -0.36 20.34
C ALA A 458 -6.38 -1.22 19.07
N LEU A 459 -5.50 -2.22 19.05
CA LEU A 459 -5.38 -3.16 17.94
C LEU A 459 -6.66 -3.99 17.75
N LEU A 460 -7.23 -4.47 18.85
CA LEU A 460 -8.48 -5.23 18.82
C LEU A 460 -9.67 -4.43 18.27
N ILE A 461 -9.78 -3.13 18.61
CA ILE A 461 -10.86 -2.31 18.04
C ILE A 461 -10.62 -1.99 16.55
N ALA A 462 -9.36 -1.88 16.12
CA ALA A 462 -9.00 -1.76 14.70
C ALA A 462 -9.36 -3.03 13.92
N VAL A 463 -9.00 -4.21 14.44
CA VAL A 463 -9.38 -5.52 13.86
C VAL A 463 -10.89 -5.62 13.70
N ARG A 464 -11.65 -5.33 14.76
CA ARG A 464 -13.12 -5.37 14.70
C ARG A 464 -13.67 -4.41 13.68
N MET A 465 -13.07 -3.24 13.55
CA MET A 465 -13.48 -2.25 12.57
C MET A 465 -13.30 -2.77 11.15
N VAL A 466 -12.12 -3.32 10.82
CA VAL A 466 -11.85 -3.94 9.51
C VAL A 466 -12.77 -5.13 9.25
N GLN A 467 -12.93 -6.04 10.20
CA GLN A 467 -13.74 -7.25 10.00
C GLN A 467 -15.25 -6.99 9.90
N LYS A 468 -15.76 -5.92 10.53
CA LYS A 468 -17.20 -5.65 10.60
C LYS A 468 -17.67 -4.58 9.61
N LEU A 469 -16.78 -3.66 9.23
CA LEU A 469 -17.11 -2.49 8.41
C LEU A 469 -16.30 -2.39 7.11
N GLY A 470 -15.29 -3.25 6.92
CA GLY A 470 -14.44 -3.31 5.71
C GLY A 470 -14.97 -4.20 4.61
#